data_AF-A0A9E0FR03-F1
#
_entry.id   AF-A0A9E0FR03-F1
#
_cell.length_a   1.000
_cell.length_b   1.000
_cell.length_c   1.000
_cell.angle_alpha   90.00
_cell.angle_beta   90.00
_cell.angle_gamma   90.00
#
_symmetry.space_group_name_H-M   'P 1'
#
loop_
_entity.id
_entity.type
_entity.pdbx_description
1 polymer ?
#
loop_
_entity_poly.entity_id
_entity_poly.type
_entity_poly.pdbx_seq_one_letter_code
_entity_poly.pdbx_strand_id
1 'polypeptide(L)'
;MASSPSPDPRPAVVLHGGPTALPTLLGNGTNGTPRLPTGGKIRAGIKVLTRRAAEVPRAQAIYEQGLNQGQSFDQIERALAEACPELKSPLVPRNVPWFTVRAQDFPNPELATQILDLHGEDRGEGRRLYRFPVVFPTDRWQSVMPHELATWGAQDKRFWSEYSTDGRWRHCM
;
A
#
# COMPACT_ATOMS: atom_id res chain seq x y z
N MET A 1 -50.31 31.69 25.20
CA MET A 1 -49.01 32.06 24.64
C MET A 1 -48.02 30.98 25.05
N ALA A 2 -47.69 30.07 24.14
CA ALA A 2 -46.73 28.99 24.39
C ALA A 2 -45.39 29.37 23.77
N SER A 3 -44.35 29.49 24.59
CA SER A 3 -43.00 29.84 24.17
C SER A 3 -42.24 28.58 23.74
N SER A 4 -41.75 28.58 22.51
CA SER A 4 -40.90 27.51 21.94
C SER A 4 -39.52 27.46 22.63
N PRO A 5 -38.92 26.27 22.82
CA PRO A 5 -37.55 26.16 23.33
C PRO A 5 -36.50 26.47 22.25
N SER A 6 -35.47 27.22 22.65
CA SER A 6 -34.27 27.58 21.87
C SER A 6 -33.41 26.34 21.56
N PRO A 7 -32.80 26.22 20.37
CA PRO A 7 -31.97 25.06 20.02
C PRO A 7 -30.57 25.15 20.67
N ASP A 8 -30.10 24.00 21.18
CA ASP A 8 -28.77 23.75 21.73
C ASP A 8 -27.62 24.09 20.75
N PRO A 9 -26.49 24.66 21.23
CA PRO A 9 -25.34 24.94 20.39
C PRO A 9 -24.51 23.67 20.16
N ARG A 10 -24.78 22.96 19.05
CA ARG A 10 -23.82 22.00 18.50
C ARG A 10 -22.62 22.77 17.92
N PRO A 11 -21.37 22.34 18.15
CA PRO A 11 -20.21 23.03 17.62
C PRO A 11 -20.23 22.99 16.08
N ALA A 12 -20.46 24.16 15.48
CA ALA A 12 -20.33 24.36 14.05
C ALA A 12 -18.84 24.42 13.71
N VAL A 13 -18.35 23.44 12.94
CA VAL A 13 -17.01 23.49 12.36
C VAL A 13 -17.03 24.53 11.25
N VAL A 14 -16.40 25.67 11.49
CA VAL A 14 -16.23 26.73 10.50
C VAL A 14 -15.15 26.30 9.50
N LEU A 15 -15.56 25.83 8.32
CA LEU A 15 -14.68 25.69 7.16
C LEU A 15 -14.31 27.09 6.64
N HIS A 16 -13.10 27.56 6.93
CA HIS A 16 -12.57 28.79 6.33
C HIS A 16 -12.40 28.59 4.82
N GLY A 17 -13.23 29.28 4.04
CA GLY A 17 -13.15 29.33 2.58
C GLY A 17 -11.91 30.10 2.13
N GLY A 18 -10.83 29.37 1.84
CA GLY A 18 -9.71 29.87 1.04
C GLY A 18 -10.09 29.98 -0.45
N PRO A 19 -9.27 30.67 -1.27
CA PRO A 19 -9.57 30.93 -2.67
C PRO A 19 -9.86 29.62 -3.43
N THR A 20 -10.96 29.62 -4.17
CA THR A 20 -11.41 28.51 -5.00
C THR A 20 -10.34 28.19 -6.05
N ALA A 21 -9.55 27.15 -5.81
CA ALA A 21 -8.61 26.65 -6.79
C ALA A 21 -9.38 26.22 -8.05
N LEU A 22 -8.96 26.70 -9.22
CA LEU A 22 -9.54 26.30 -10.49
C LEU A 22 -9.40 24.77 -10.65
N PRO A 23 -10.47 24.06 -11.03
CA PRO A 23 -10.41 22.62 -11.19
C PRO A 23 -9.42 22.28 -12.30
N THR A 24 -8.35 21.56 -11.97
CA THR A 24 -7.50 20.95 -12.99
C THR A 24 -8.17 19.66 -13.48
N LEU A 25 -7.76 19.13 -14.65
CA LEU A 25 -8.21 17.81 -15.12
C LEU A 25 -7.93 16.70 -14.09
N LEU A 26 -7.00 16.94 -13.17
CA LEU A 26 -6.64 16.05 -12.07
C LEU A 26 -7.22 16.51 -10.73
N GLY A 27 -8.17 17.44 -10.65
CA GLY A 27 -8.76 17.92 -9.39
C GLY A 27 -8.04 19.10 -8.74
N ASN A 28 -8.57 19.59 -7.62
CA ASN A 28 -8.01 20.72 -6.87
C ASN A 28 -6.68 20.32 -6.23
N GLY A 29 -5.71 21.25 -6.20
CA GLY A 29 -4.39 21.06 -5.59
C GLY A 29 -4.45 20.32 -4.26
N THR A 30 -3.73 19.21 -4.20
CA THR A 30 -3.89 18.16 -3.18
C THR A 30 -3.28 18.44 -1.83
N ASN A 31 -2.65 19.61 -1.62
CA ASN A 31 -1.89 19.85 -0.40
C ASN A 31 -2.75 20.28 0.80
N GLY A 32 -4.08 20.34 0.65
CA GLY A 32 -5.03 20.54 1.76
C GLY A 32 -5.90 19.34 2.10
N THR A 33 -5.85 18.25 1.31
CA THR A 33 -6.68 17.06 1.59
C THR A 33 -5.81 16.03 2.31
N PRO A 34 -6.11 15.67 3.57
CA PRO A 34 -5.32 14.69 4.30
C PRO A 34 -5.27 13.38 3.51
N ARG A 35 -4.06 12.89 3.18
CA ARG A 35 -3.90 11.55 2.63
C ARG A 35 -4.48 10.57 3.65
N LEU A 36 -5.30 9.64 3.18
CA LEU A 36 -5.85 8.59 4.04
C LEU A 36 -4.67 7.81 4.67
N PRO A 37 -4.66 7.62 5.99
CA PRO A 37 -3.60 6.87 6.64
C PRO A 37 -3.57 5.44 6.09
N THR A 38 -2.38 4.93 5.80
CA THR A 38 -2.20 3.57 5.29
C THR A 38 -2.23 2.58 6.44
N GLY A 39 -3.27 1.74 6.49
CA GLY A 39 -3.45 0.69 7.51
C GLY A 39 -2.69 -0.62 7.23
N GLY A 40 -1.93 -0.69 6.13
CA GLY A 40 -1.12 -1.84 5.76
C GLY A 40 -0.97 -1.98 4.25
N LYS A 41 -0.24 -3.02 3.81
CA LYS A 41 0.07 -3.26 2.40
C LYS A 41 -0.28 -4.69 1.98
N ILE A 42 -1.18 -4.79 1.00
CA ILE A 42 -1.41 -6.04 0.25
C ILE A 42 -0.54 -5.99 -1.00
N ARG A 43 0.25 -7.04 -1.24
CA ARG A 43 1.20 -7.07 -2.37
C ARG A 43 0.62 -7.86 -3.54
N ALA A 44 0.82 -7.36 -4.76
CA ALA A 44 0.58 -8.13 -5.96
C ALA A 44 1.73 -9.12 -6.18
N GLY A 45 1.42 -10.39 -6.34
CA GLY A 45 2.42 -11.41 -6.64
C GLY A 45 3.25 -11.86 -5.43
N ILE A 46 4.36 -12.55 -5.72
CA ILE A 46 5.34 -13.07 -4.75
C ILE A 46 6.77 -12.74 -5.21
N LYS A 47 7.76 -12.88 -4.32
CA LYS A 47 9.16 -13.06 -4.74
C LYS A 47 9.56 -14.52 -4.55
N VAL A 48 10.30 -15.08 -5.49
CA VAL A 48 10.83 -16.46 -5.44
C VAL A 48 12.33 -16.45 -5.60
N LEU A 49 13.01 -17.52 -5.18
CA LEU A 49 14.44 -17.68 -5.43
C LEU A 49 14.72 -17.65 -6.94
N THR A 50 15.81 -16.99 -7.32
CA THR A 50 16.39 -17.15 -8.66
C THR A 50 16.90 -18.58 -8.83
N ARG A 51 17.03 -19.04 -10.08
CA ARG A 51 17.53 -20.40 -10.38
C ARG A 51 18.85 -20.70 -9.66
N ARG A 52 19.81 -19.77 -9.73
CA ARG A 52 21.11 -19.91 -9.07
C ARG A 52 21.00 -19.97 -7.55
N ALA A 53 20.12 -19.16 -6.95
CA ALA A 53 19.91 -19.19 -5.50
C ALA A 53 19.19 -20.47 -5.05
N ALA A 54 18.29 -21.03 -5.87
CA ALA A 54 17.60 -22.28 -5.60
C ALA A 54 18.53 -23.52 -5.64
N GLU A 55 19.65 -23.43 -6.35
CA GLU A 55 20.68 -24.50 -6.39
C GLU A 55 21.57 -24.51 -5.12
N VAL A 56 21.47 -23.49 -4.25
CA VAL A 56 22.25 -23.40 -3.00
C VAL A 56 21.38 -23.88 -1.83
N PRO A 57 21.68 -25.04 -1.21
CA PRO A 57 20.83 -25.63 -0.16
C PRO A 57 20.59 -24.70 1.03
N ARG A 58 21.62 -23.93 1.42
CA ARG A 58 21.52 -22.95 2.51
C ARG A 58 20.53 -21.82 2.19
N ALA A 59 20.54 -21.32 0.97
CA ALA A 59 19.64 -20.25 0.55
C ALA A 59 18.20 -20.76 0.47
N GLN A 60 17.99 -21.99 -0.01
CA GLN A 60 16.68 -22.63 0.00
C GLN A 60 16.12 -22.78 1.42
N ALA A 61 16.94 -23.25 2.36
CA ALA A 61 16.53 -23.41 3.76
C ALA A 61 16.12 -22.07 4.40
N ILE A 62 16.90 -21.00 4.19
CA ILE A 62 16.58 -19.66 4.70
C ILE A 62 15.27 -19.14 4.10
N TYR A 63 15.08 -19.31 2.80
CA TYR A 63 13.87 -18.88 2.11
C TYR A 63 12.63 -19.61 2.64
N GLU A 64 12.67 -20.94 2.71
CA GLU A 64 11.56 -21.76 3.22
C GLU A 64 11.25 -21.46 4.69
N GLN A 65 12.28 -21.33 5.53
CA GLN A 65 12.13 -20.92 6.92
C GLN A 65 11.46 -19.54 7.03
N GLY A 66 11.90 -18.56 6.24
CA GLY A 66 11.32 -17.22 6.23
C GLY A 66 9.86 -17.21 5.78
N LEU A 67 9.50 -18.04 4.79
CA LEU A 67 8.11 -18.23 4.38
C LEU A 67 7.26 -18.82 5.51
N ASN A 68 7.73 -19.88 6.17
CA ASN A 68 7.02 -20.57 7.24
C ASN A 68 6.84 -19.68 8.49
N GLN A 69 7.81 -18.82 8.77
CA GLN A 69 7.73 -17.83 9.86
C GLN A 69 6.91 -16.58 9.47
N GLY A 70 6.45 -16.48 8.22
CA GLY A 70 5.67 -15.35 7.73
C GLY A 70 6.47 -14.06 7.50
N GLN A 71 7.81 -14.11 7.53
CA GLN A 71 8.72 -12.96 7.39
C GLN A 71 8.47 -12.16 6.10
N SER A 72 8.92 -10.90 5.98
CA SER A 72 8.72 -10.16 4.73
C SER A 72 9.74 -10.58 3.68
N PHE A 73 9.43 -10.39 2.41
CA PHE A 73 10.42 -10.65 1.36
C PHE A 73 11.68 -9.79 1.54
N ASP A 74 11.56 -8.58 2.11
CA ASP A 74 12.69 -7.70 2.39
C ASP A 74 13.51 -8.17 3.61
N GLN A 75 12.90 -8.89 4.57
CA GLN A 75 13.62 -9.59 5.65
C GLN A 75 14.35 -10.83 5.12
N ILE A 76 13.67 -11.61 4.28
CA ILE A 76 14.25 -12.80 3.66
C ILE A 76 15.43 -12.41 2.75
N GLU A 77 15.32 -11.33 1.98
CA GLU A 77 16.44 -10.81 1.17
C GLU A 77 17.65 -10.41 2.02
N ARG A 78 17.42 -9.75 3.17
CA ARG A 78 18.50 -9.40 4.10
C ARG A 78 19.18 -10.65 4.68
N ALA A 79 18.40 -11.61 5.17
CA ALA A 79 18.94 -12.86 5.70
C ALA A 79 19.74 -13.65 4.65
N LEU A 80 19.28 -13.66 3.39
CA LEU A 80 19.99 -14.28 2.27
C LEU A 80 21.29 -13.53 1.94
N ALA A 81 21.29 -12.20 1.96
CA ALA A 81 22.47 -11.39 1.72
C ALA A 81 23.55 -11.59 2.80
N GLU A 82 23.15 -11.75 4.06
CA GLU A 82 24.06 -12.02 5.18
C GLU A 82 24.64 -13.45 5.14
N ALA A 83 23.81 -14.43 4.83
CA ALA A 83 24.20 -15.84 4.86
C ALA A 83 24.90 -16.33 3.59
N CYS A 84 24.58 -15.75 2.44
CA CYS A 84 25.06 -16.13 1.11
C CYS A 84 25.49 -14.88 0.33
N PRO A 85 26.56 -14.18 0.76
CA PRO A 85 27.00 -12.92 0.14
C PRO A 85 27.42 -13.06 -1.33
N GLU A 86 27.72 -14.29 -1.79
CA GLU A 86 28.02 -14.61 -3.18
C GLU A 86 26.81 -14.51 -4.13
N LEU A 87 25.58 -14.56 -3.60
CA LEU A 87 24.36 -14.49 -4.38
C LEU A 87 23.94 -13.03 -4.64
N LYS A 88 24.15 -12.57 -5.87
CA LYS A 88 23.63 -11.27 -6.32
C LYS A 88 22.15 -11.38 -6.66
N SER A 89 21.31 -10.60 -5.98
CA SER A 89 19.85 -10.56 -6.16
C SER A 89 19.18 -11.94 -6.05
N PRO A 90 19.19 -12.56 -4.85
CA PRO A 90 18.78 -13.95 -4.68
C PRO A 90 17.28 -14.18 -4.93
N LEU A 91 16.44 -13.13 -4.83
CA LEU A 91 15.01 -13.19 -5.12
C LEU A 91 14.63 -12.41 -6.38
N VAL A 92 13.60 -12.90 -7.07
CA VAL A 92 12.99 -12.27 -8.25
C VAL A 92 11.48 -12.19 -8.08
N PRO A 93 10.81 -11.09 -8.47
CA PRO A 93 9.36 -11.02 -8.47
C PRO A 93 8.76 -12.02 -9.46
N ARG A 94 7.67 -12.67 -9.05
CA ARG A 94 6.90 -13.59 -9.89
C ARG A 94 5.42 -13.23 -9.81
N ASN A 95 4.81 -13.12 -10.98
CA ASN A 95 3.38 -12.89 -11.08
C ASN A 95 2.62 -14.18 -10.75
N VAL A 96 1.64 -14.08 -9.86
CA VAL A 96 0.76 -15.17 -9.47
C VAL A 96 -0.67 -14.64 -9.42
N PRO A 97 -1.70 -15.48 -9.62
CA PRO A 97 -3.10 -15.04 -9.70
C PRO A 97 -3.70 -14.63 -8.35
N TRP A 98 -2.90 -14.55 -7.28
CA TRP A 98 -3.34 -14.13 -5.95
C TRP A 98 -2.48 -13.00 -5.40
N PHE A 99 -3.03 -12.33 -4.40
CA PHE A 99 -2.36 -11.32 -3.60
C PHE A 99 -1.66 -11.95 -2.39
N THR A 100 -0.53 -11.36 -2.02
CA THR A 100 0.21 -11.73 -0.82
C THR A 100 -0.20 -10.81 0.33
N VAL A 101 -0.69 -11.43 1.40
CA VAL A 101 -1.03 -10.79 2.67
C VAL A 101 -0.11 -11.38 3.72
N ARG A 102 0.76 -10.56 4.33
CA ARG A 102 1.64 -11.00 5.42
C ARG A 102 1.42 -10.10 6.64
N ALA A 103 1.45 -10.70 7.82
CA ALA A 103 1.16 -10.01 9.07
C ALA A 103 2.04 -8.76 9.29
N GLN A 104 3.34 -8.82 8.96
CA GLN A 104 4.22 -7.65 9.13
C GLN A 104 4.02 -6.51 8.13
N ASP A 105 3.25 -6.71 7.06
CA ASP A 105 2.91 -5.63 6.13
C ASP A 105 1.78 -4.74 6.71
N PHE A 106 1.31 -5.00 7.93
CA PHE A 106 0.26 -4.26 8.63
C PHE A 106 0.75 -3.79 10.01
N PRO A 107 0.36 -2.58 10.48
CA PRO A 107 0.60 -2.15 11.86
C PRO A 107 -0.10 -3.04 12.89
N ASN A 108 -1.29 -3.57 12.57
CA ASN A 108 -1.94 -4.63 13.33
C ASN A 108 -1.79 -5.97 12.59
N PRO A 109 -0.93 -6.88 13.05
CA PRO A 109 -0.69 -8.18 12.42
C PRO A 109 -1.93 -9.05 12.26
N GLU A 110 -2.91 -8.94 13.18
CA GLU A 110 -4.14 -9.75 13.17
C GLU A 110 -5.01 -9.47 11.93
N LEU A 111 -4.91 -8.28 11.35
CA LEU A 111 -5.65 -7.91 10.14
C LEU A 111 -5.32 -8.83 8.97
N ALA A 112 -4.07 -9.28 8.84
CA ALA A 112 -3.69 -10.21 7.79
C ALA A 112 -4.46 -11.53 7.89
N THR A 113 -4.58 -12.06 9.12
CA THR A 113 -5.36 -13.26 9.40
C THR A 113 -6.84 -13.03 9.12
N GLN A 114 -7.42 -11.93 9.62
CA GLN A 114 -8.84 -11.60 9.38
C GLN A 114 -9.17 -11.48 7.88
N ILE A 115 -8.29 -10.85 7.09
CA ILE A 115 -8.47 -10.73 5.63
C ILE A 115 -8.49 -12.11 4.97
N LEU A 116 -7.54 -12.98 5.32
CA LEU A 116 -7.49 -14.35 4.78
C LEU A 116 -8.66 -15.20 5.30
N ASP A 117 -9.12 -14.96 6.52
CA ASP A 117 -10.26 -15.66 7.10
C ASP A 117 -11.57 -15.34 6.37
N LEU A 118 -11.79 -14.07 6.03
CA LEU A 118 -13.00 -13.61 5.37
C LEU A 118 -12.99 -13.81 3.85
N HIS A 119 -11.82 -13.70 3.21
CA HIS A 119 -11.71 -13.60 1.74
C HIS A 119 -10.70 -14.58 1.12
N GLY A 120 -9.95 -15.32 1.94
CA GLY A 120 -9.02 -16.33 1.45
C GLY A 120 -9.75 -17.57 0.93
N GLU A 121 -9.39 -18.01 -0.26
CA GLU A 121 -9.91 -19.22 -0.90
C GLU A 121 -8.78 -20.26 -1.02
N ASP A 122 -9.09 -21.54 -0.82
CA ASP A 122 -8.18 -22.63 -1.16
C ASP A 122 -8.57 -23.20 -2.52
N ARG A 123 -7.65 -23.11 -3.49
CA ARG A 123 -7.82 -23.64 -4.85
C ARG A 123 -6.85 -24.80 -5.15
N GLY A 124 -6.29 -25.43 -4.11
CA GLY A 124 -5.32 -26.53 -4.20
C GLY A 124 -3.86 -26.11 -3.93
N GLU A 125 -3.59 -24.82 -3.74
CA GLU A 125 -2.25 -24.27 -3.44
C GLU A 125 -2.18 -23.64 -2.03
N GLY A 126 -3.11 -24.08 -1.18
CA GLY A 126 -3.38 -23.52 0.13
C GLY A 126 -4.27 -22.27 0.08
N ARG A 127 -4.57 -21.73 1.25
CA ARG A 127 -5.43 -20.56 1.40
C ARG A 127 -4.74 -19.29 0.89
N ARG A 128 -5.27 -18.70 -0.19
CA ARG A 128 -4.72 -17.48 -0.84
C ARG A 128 -5.81 -16.43 -1.06
N LEU A 129 -5.40 -15.16 -1.13
CA LEU A 129 -6.31 -14.06 -1.42
C LEU A 129 -6.40 -13.82 -2.93
N TYR A 130 -7.45 -14.33 -3.59
CA TYR A 130 -7.66 -14.11 -5.04
C TYR A 130 -8.45 -12.83 -5.34
N ARG A 131 -9.35 -12.45 -4.43
CA ARG A 131 -10.23 -11.28 -4.56
C ARG A 131 -10.58 -10.76 -3.18
N PHE A 132 -10.83 -9.45 -3.07
CA PHE A 132 -11.30 -8.81 -1.86
C PHE A 132 -12.13 -7.57 -2.24
N PRO A 133 -13.10 -7.18 -1.40
CA PRO A 133 -13.87 -5.97 -1.63
C PRO A 133 -12.98 -4.73 -1.47
N VAL A 134 -13.11 -3.78 -2.40
CA VAL A 134 -12.49 -2.46 -2.29
C VAL A 134 -13.60 -1.44 -2.07
N VAL A 135 -13.55 -0.76 -0.93
CA VAL A 135 -14.50 0.30 -0.57
C VAL A 135 -13.73 1.60 -0.45
N PHE A 136 -14.18 2.61 -1.20
CA PHE A 136 -13.64 3.95 -1.06
C PHE A 136 -14.33 4.68 0.08
N PRO A 137 -13.58 5.32 1.00
CA PRO A 137 -14.18 5.98 2.16
C PRO A 137 -14.92 7.27 1.80
N THR A 138 -14.77 7.75 0.56
CA THR A 138 -15.49 8.91 0.02
C THR A 138 -15.70 8.74 -1.48
N ASP A 139 -16.77 9.34 -1.98
CA ASP A 139 -17.11 9.55 -3.39
C ASP A 139 -16.21 10.58 -4.08
N ARG A 140 -15.46 11.38 -3.31
CA ARG A 140 -14.46 12.32 -3.83
C ARG A 140 -13.24 11.54 -4.29
N TRP A 141 -13.23 11.19 -5.57
CA TRP A 141 -12.09 10.51 -6.20
C TRP A 141 -10.76 11.24 -5.93
N GLN A 142 -10.79 12.56 -5.73
CA GLN A 142 -9.58 13.33 -5.42
C GLN A 142 -8.95 13.04 -4.06
N SER A 143 -9.73 12.53 -3.11
CA SER A 143 -9.22 12.18 -1.78
C SER A 143 -8.65 10.76 -1.74
N VAL A 144 -8.92 9.97 -2.80
CA VAL A 144 -8.64 8.54 -2.87
C VAL A 144 -7.51 8.25 -3.85
N MET A 145 -7.49 8.91 -5.00
CA MET A 145 -6.45 8.70 -6.01
C MET A 145 -5.29 9.67 -5.77
N PRO A 146 -4.04 9.19 -5.64
CA PRO A 146 -2.90 10.08 -5.59
C PRO A 146 -2.78 10.82 -6.92
N HIS A 147 -2.86 12.14 -6.89
CA HIS A 147 -2.71 13.02 -8.07
C HIS A 147 -1.25 13.24 -8.46
N GLU A 148 -0.42 12.26 -8.12
CA GLU A 148 0.99 12.24 -8.31
C GLU A 148 1.27 11.12 -9.32
N LEU A 149 1.65 11.50 -10.53
CA LEU A 149 2.15 10.51 -11.49
C LEU A 149 3.64 10.36 -11.25
N ALA A 150 4.09 9.14 -10.93
CA ALA A 150 5.46 8.85 -10.62
C ALA A 150 5.93 7.57 -11.33
N THR A 151 7.11 7.64 -11.95
CA THR A 151 7.85 6.49 -12.44
C THR A 151 8.96 6.19 -11.47
N TRP A 152 9.01 4.96 -10.97
CA TRP A 152 10.04 4.51 -10.04
C TRP A 152 11.13 3.75 -10.80
N GLY A 153 12.39 4.13 -10.56
CA GLY A 153 13.56 3.35 -10.95
C GLY A 153 13.87 2.26 -9.92
N ALA A 154 15.00 1.59 -10.08
CA ALA A 154 15.41 0.50 -9.18
C ALA A 154 15.71 0.98 -7.74
N GLN A 155 16.08 2.25 -7.56
CA GLN A 155 16.44 2.81 -6.27
C GLN A 155 15.56 4.01 -5.90
N ASP A 156 15.27 4.89 -6.86
CA ASP A 156 14.59 6.16 -6.58
C ASP A 156 13.45 6.48 -7.55
N LYS A 157 12.63 7.46 -7.17
CA LYS A 157 11.62 8.08 -8.02
C LYS A 157 12.31 8.81 -9.18
N ARG A 158 12.15 8.32 -10.41
CA ARG A 158 12.92 8.77 -11.58
C ARG A 158 12.27 9.95 -12.28
N PHE A 159 10.96 9.86 -12.49
CA PHE A 159 10.18 10.94 -13.08
C PHE A 159 8.94 11.14 -12.23
N TRP A 160 8.54 12.37 -12.00
CA TRP A 160 7.34 12.63 -11.25
C TRP A 160 6.67 13.94 -11.60
N SER A 161 5.38 14.01 -11.31
CA SER A 161 4.63 15.24 -11.36
C SER A 161 3.78 15.42 -10.11
N GLU A 162 3.84 16.60 -9.52
CA GLU A 162 3.05 16.96 -8.35
C GLU A 162 2.59 18.42 -8.45
N TYR A 163 1.46 18.72 -7.81
CA TYR A 163 1.01 20.10 -7.69
C TYR A 163 1.71 20.79 -6.52
N SER A 164 2.06 22.06 -6.70
CA SER A 164 2.50 22.94 -5.63
C SER A 164 1.49 22.99 -4.49
N THR A 165 1.90 23.48 -3.32
CA THR A 165 1.03 23.62 -2.13
C THR A 165 -0.23 24.44 -2.39
N ASP A 166 -0.16 25.41 -3.30
CA ASP A 166 -1.26 26.25 -3.72
C ASP A 166 -2.12 25.66 -4.87
N GLY A 167 -1.74 24.50 -5.42
CA GLY A 167 -2.43 23.87 -6.53
C GLY A 167 -2.31 24.58 -7.88
N ARG A 168 -1.55 25.67 -7.96
CA ARG A 168 -1.50 26.53 -9.15
C ARG A 168 -0.46 26.07 -10.17
N TRP A 169 0.69 25.63 -9.68
CA TRP A 169 1.79 25.18 -10.52
C TRP A 169 1.93 23.67 -10.44
N ARG A 170 2.35 23.07 -11.56
CA ARG A 170 2.70 21.66 -11.63
C ARG A 170 4.21 21.56 -11.73
N HIS A 171 4.82 20.93 -10.73
CA HIS A 171 6.22 20.55 -10.77
C HIS A 171 6.32 19.25 -11.55
N CYS A 172 7.19 19.21 -12.57
CA CYS A 172 7.52 18.02 -13.33
C CYS A 172 9.05 17.87 -13.32
N MET A 173 9.54 16.67 -13.02
CA MET A 173 10.94 16.30 -13.23
C MET A 173 11.05 14.93 -13.88
#